data_AF-A0AAE8ZZJ8-F1
#
_entry.id   AF-A0AAE8ZZJ8-F1
#
_cell.length_a   1.000
_cell.length_b   1.000
_cell.length_c   1.000
_cell.angle_alpha   90.00
_cell.angle_beta   90.00
_cell.angle_gamma   90.00
#
_symmetry.space_group_name_H-M   'P 1'
#
loop_
_entity.id
_entity.type
_entity.pdbx_description
1 polymer ?
#
loop_
_entity_poly.entity_id
_entity_poly.type
_entity_poly.pdbx_seq_one_letter_code
_entity_poly.pdbx_strand_id
1 'polypeptide(L)'
;MTFAISKPSTTSKKLSHLKKNHYTQIWESDFLSAAKFLTHFDSFMELPPGMQMQLLQAIWHILPKILKVVKTANLCHGKWEKRVFHLHEDFSVDLDDTKFDVSWMASCSYEQFRCLLFGEDVSTQIEEGVNAIYKLNLSEIELTFMMSQLCFEYASKRFLGIEIAEVCEKFQGILAEDIHEYYTKDSRNDNNYAGRLAKILRVNQEIQRIIRRLRDKTHVARTLDILTVDFSHPEMFMDSGC
;
A
#
# COMPACT_ATOMS: atom_id res chain seq x y z
N MET A 1 5.31 -19.29 -5.84
CA MET A 1 6.05 -18.07 -5.48
C MET A 1 5.77 -17.82 -4.01
N THR A 2 6.68 -18.22 -3.12
CA THR A 2 6.51 -18.08 -1.67
C THR A 2 7.22 -16.80 -1.25
N PHE A 3 6.46 -15.72 -1.07
CA PHE A 3 6.91 -14.59 -0.31
C PHE A 3 7.20 -15.09 1.10
N ALA A 4 8.49 -15.20 1.43
CA ALA A 4 8.91 -14.99 2.80
C ALA A 4 8.57 -13.54 3.18
N ILE A 5 7.28 -13.28 3.40
CA ILE A 5 6.82 -12.28 4.35
C ILE A 5 7.61 -12.67 5.60
N SER A 6 8.64 -11.88 5.90
CA SER A 6 9.46 -12.06 7.08
C SER A 6 8.50 -12.40 8.22
N LYS A 7 8.73 -13.53 8.90
CA LYS A 7 7.98 -13.86 10.11
C LYS A 7 7.99 -12.58 10.96
N PRO A 8 6.82 -12.00 11.30
CA PRO A 8 6.80 -10.74 12.01
C PRO A 8 7.64 -10.93 13.27
N SER A 9 8.71 -10.15 13.40
CA SER A 9 9.51 -10.16 14.61
C SER A 9 8.55 -9.83 15.76
N THR A 10 8.53 -10.68 16.78
CA THR A 10 7.55 -10.61 17.87
C THR A 10 7.73 -9.36 18.75
N THR A 11 8.76 -8.55 18.48
CA THR A 11 9.17 -7.37 19.25
C THR A 11 9.19 -6.11 18.38
N SER A 12 8.03 -5.73 17.86
CA SER A 12 7.80 -4.37 17.33
C SER A 12 7.70 -3.38 18.49
N LYS A 13 8.54 -2.36 18.52
CA LYS A 13 8.53 -1.33 19.56
C LYS A 13 7.35 -0.38 19.36
N LYS A 14 6.48 -0.26 20.36
CA LYS A 14 5.41 0.75 20.35
C LYS A 14 6.03 2.14 20.54
N LEU A 15 5.88 3.01 19.56
CA LEU A 15 6.36 4.38 19.60
C LEU A 15 5.30 5.28 20.23
N SER A 16 5.72 6.17 21.14
CA SER A 16 4.88 7.25 21.67
C SER A 16 4.98 8.55 20.87
N HIS A 17 6.03 8.68 20.04
CA HIS A 17 6.27 9.86 19.21
C HIS A 17 6.91 9.44 17.88
N LEU A 18 6.18 9.63 16.78
CA LEU A 18 6.66 9.44 15.41
C LEU A 18 7.26 10.77 14.90
N LYS A 19 8.49 10.72 14.39
CA LYS A 19 9.30 11.89 13.99
C LYS A 19 9.90 11.68 12.61
N LYS A 20 10.47 12.73 12.00
CA LYS A 20 11.12 12.71 10.67
C LYS A 20 11.96 11.46 10.42
N ASN A 21 12.91 11.11 11.30
CA ASN A 21 13.79 9.96 11.10
C ASN A 21 13.04 8.62 10.98
N HIS A 22 11.92 8.47 11.68
CA HIS A 22 11.09 7.27 11.58
C HIS A 22 10.36 7.25 10.23
N TYR A 23 9.83 8.39 9.76
CA TYR A 23 9.21 8.47 8.43
C TYR A 23 10.20 8.13 7.31
N THR A 24 11.41 8.72 7.35
CA THR A 24 12.44 8.45 6.34
C THR A 24 12.87 7.00 6.33
N GLN A 25 13.03 6.38 7.51
CA GLN A 25 13.34 4.96 7.63
C GLN A 25 12.23 4.08 7.08
N ILE A 26 10.97 4.42 7.35
CA ILE A 26 9.80 3.71 6.80
C ILE A 26 9.80 3.83 5.27
N TRP A 27 9.99 5.02 4.70
CA TRP A 27 9.99 5.23 3.26
C TRP A 27 11.12 4.48 2.55
N GLU A 28 12.32 4.50 3.13
CA GLU A 28 13.47 3.75 2.61
C GLU A 28 13.18 2.24 2.57
N SER A 29 12.68 1.70 3.68
CA SER A 29 12.31 0.29 3.80
C SER A 29 11.19 -0.10 2.82
N ASP A 30 10.16 0.74 2.73
CA ASP A 30 9.03 0.57 1.82
C ASP A 30 9.48 0.57 0.36
N PHE A 31 10.33 1.52 -0.03
CA PHE A 31 10.86 1.64 -1.39
C PHE A 31 11.73 0.45 -1.78
N LEU A 32 12.66 0.05 -0.91
CA LEU A 32 13.53 -1.11 -1.14
C LEU A 32 12.72 -2.41 -1.20
N SER A 33 11.69 -2.54 -0.36
CA SER A 33 10.79 -3.69 -0.38
C SER A 33 9.99 -3.77 -1.67
N ALA A 34 9.48 -2.64 -2.17
CA ALA A 34 8.80 -2.58 -3.46
C ALA A 34 9.75 -2.90 -4.63
N ALA A 35 10.98 -2.39 -4.60
CA ALA A 35 11.99 -2.73 -5.60
C ALA A 35 12.26 -4.23 -5.63
N LYS A 36 12.53 -4.84 -4.46
CA LYS A 36 12.74 -6.29 -4.33
C LYS A 36 11.52 -7.09 -4.78
N PHE A 37 10.31 -6.66 -4.40
CA PHE A 37 9.06 -7.28 -4.83
C PHE A 37 8.97 -7.39 -6.36
N LEU A 38 9.28 -6.30 -7.07
CA LEU A 38 9.21 -6.28 -8.53
C LEU A 38 10.27 -7.18 -9.19
N THR A 39 11.42 -7.40 -8.56
CA THR A 39 12.44 -8.31 -9.10
C THR A 39 11.98 -9.77 -9.19
N HIS A 40 10.90 -10.13 -8.49
CA HIS A 40 10.30 -11.47 -8.58
C HIS A 40 9.36 -11.64 -9.79
N PHE A 41 9.12 -10.58 -10.56
CA PHE A 41 8.29 -10.62 -11.76
C PHE A 41 9.20 -10.65 -13.00
N ASP A 42 9.36 -11.81 -13.62
CA ASP A 42 10.33 -12.00 -14.71
C ASP A 42 10.10 -11.01 -15.86
N SER A 43 8.85 -10.80 -16.26
CA SER A 43 8.51 -9.84 -17.32
C SER A 43 8.81 -8.38 -16.96
N PHE A 44 8.92 -8.04 -15.66
CA PHE A 44 9.40 -6.72 -15.22
C PHE A 44 10.91 -6.60 -15.41
N MET A 45 11.65 -7.67 -15.11
CA MET A 45 13.11 -7.70 -15.25
C MET A 45 13.56 -7.59 -16.72
N GLU A 46 12.70 -7.95 -17.66
CA GLU A 46 12.93 -7.80 -19.11
C GLU A 46 12.71 -6.37 -19.63
N LEU A 47 12.09 -5.48 -18.83
CA LEU A 47 11.85 -4.10 -19.25
C LEU A 47 13.14 -3.28 -19.32
N PRO A 48 13.19 -2.24 -20.18
CA PRO A 48 14.27 -1.27 -20.15
C PRO A 48 14.43 -0.63 -18.74
N PRO A 49 15.66 -0.36 -18.26
CA PRO A 49 15.89 0.17 -16.91
C PRO A 49 15.11 1.46 -16.59
N GLY A 50 14.88 2.31 -17.61
CA GLY A 50 14.07 3.52 -17.46
C GLY A 50 12.60 3.22 -17.12
N MET A 51 11.99 2.22 -17.77
CA MET A 51 10.61 1.80 -17.48
C MET A 51 10.52 1.08 -16.13
N GLN A 52 11.53 0.29 -15.77
CA GLN A 52 11.61 -0.34 -14.45
C GLN A 52 11.57 0.71 -13.33
N MET A 53 12.40 1.76 -13.45
CA MET A 53 12.42 2.86 -12.49
C MET A 53 11.10 3.65 -12.48
N GLN A 54 10.56 3.98 -13.66
CA GLN A 54 9.30 4.70 -13.77
C GLN A 54 8.14 3.94 -13.11
N LEU A 55 8.09 2.61 -13.27
CA LEU A 55 7.08 1.78 -12.62
C LEU A 55 7.29 1.75 -11.10
N LEU A 56 8.51 1.53 -10.63
CA LEU A 56 8.86 1.52 -9.20
C LEU A 56 8.46 2.84 -8.53
N GLN A 57 8.85 3.98 -9.10
CA GLN A 57 8.49 5.32 -8.60
C GLN A 57 6.97 5.53 -8.56
N ALA A 58 6.21 4.90 -9.45
CA ALA A 58 4.75 5.00 -9.45
C ALA A 58 4.08 4.15 -8.37
N ILE A 59 4.64 3.00 -7.99
CA ILE A 59 3.93 2.00 -7.15
C ILE A 59 4.55 1.74 -5.78
N TRP A 60 5.75 2.26 -5.49
CA TRP A 60 6.47 1.97 -4.24
C TRP A 60 5.65 2.22 -2.96
N HIS A 61 4.79 3.23 -2.97
CA HIS A 61 3.96 3.63 -1.84
C HIS A 61 2.65 2.82 -1.72
N ILE A 62 2.34 1.96 -2.68
CA ILE A 62 1.08 1.21 -2.75
C ILE A 62 1.20 -0.11 -2.00
N LEU A 63 2.24 -0.89 -2.32
CA LEU A 63 2.53 -2.18 -1.72
C LEU A 63 2.52 -2.12 -0.17
N PRO A 64 3.19 -1.15 0.48
CA PRO A 64 3.23 -1.07 1.93
C PRO A 64 1.88 -0.78 2.57
N LYS A 65 0.94 -0.13 1.86
CA LYS A 65 -0.41 0.14 2.41
C LYS A 65 -1.15 -1.17 2.67
N ILE A 66 -1.08 -2.13 1.75
CA ILE A 66 -1.66 -3.46 1.95
C ILE A 66 -0.90 -4.22 3.02
N LEU A 67 0.44 -4.27 2.93
CA LEU A 67 1.25 -5.06 3.85
C LEU A 67 1.07 -4.63 5.32
N LYS A 68 0.99 -3.32 5.60
CA LYS A 68 0.78 -2.81 6.96
C LYS A 68 -0.60 -3.19 7.51
N VAL A 69 -1.64 -3.14 6.68
CA VAL A 69 -3.00 -3.55 7.05
C VAL A 69 -3.06 -5.06 7.28
N VAL A 70 -2.47 -5.87 6.40
CA VAL A 70 -2.40 -7.34 6.53
C VAL A 70 -1.63 -7.74 7.78
N LYS A 71 -0.46 -7.13 8.02
CA LYS A 71 0.35 -7.37 9.22
C LYS A 71 -0.46 -7.07 10.49
N THR A 72 -1.13 -5.91 10.52
CA THR A 72 -1.97 -5.51 11.66
C THR A 72 -3.14 -6.47 11.85
N ALA A 73 -3.84 -6.84 10.77
CA ALA A 73 -4.96 -7.80 10.79
C ALA A 73 -4.54 -9.17 11.37
N ASN A 74 -3.38 -9.68 10.95
CA ASN A 74 -2.86 -10.96 11.42
C ASN A 74 -2.48 -10.94 12.90
N LEU A 75 -1.94 -9.82 13.40
CA LEU A 75 -1.52 -9.68 14.79
C LEU A 75 -2.68 -9.41 15.75
N CYS A 76 -3.73 -8.72 15.30
CA CYS A 76 -4.88 -8.37 16.14
C CYS A 76 -5.95 -9.48 16.18
N HIS A 77 -5.86 -10.52 15.34
CA HIS A 77 -6.81 -11.64 15.29
C HIS A 77 -8.30 -11.21 15.31
N GLY A 78 -8.63 -10.12 14.63
CA GLY A 78 -9.99 -9.56 14.56
C GLY A 78 -10.47 -8.78 15.79
N LYS A 79 -9.60 -8.53 16.78
CA LYS A 79 -9.89 -7.68 17.95
C LYS A 79 -8.90 -6.54 18.04
N TRP A 80 -9.27 -5.38 17.50
CA TRP A 80 -8.39 -4.20 17.47
C TRP A 80 -8.56 -3.29 18.69
N GLU A 81 -8.43 -3.84 19.90
CA GLU A 81 -8.81 -3.16 21.16
C GLU A 81 -8.05 -1.86 21.47
N LYS A 82 -6.83 -1.68 20.95
CA LYS A 82 -5.98 -0.50 21.20
C LYS A 82 -5.59 0.26 19.94
N ARG A 83 -6.29 0.00 18.82
CA ARG A 83 -5.98 0.59 17.49
C ARG A 83 -4.48 0.67 17.17
N VAL A 84 -3.73 -0.36 17.57
CA VAL A 84 -2.29 -0.43 17.36
C VAL A 84 -2.03 -0.78 15.90
N PHE A 85 -1.43 0.15 15.16
CA PHE A 85 -1.12 -0.02 13.76
C PHE A 85 0.37 -0.31 13.57
N HIS A 86 0.70 -1.39 12.86
CA HIS A 86 2.08 -1.79 12.62
C HIS A 86 2.62 -1.11 11.35
N LEU A 87 3.40 -0.03 11.54
CA LEU A 87 3.94 0.80 10.46
C LEU A 87 5.21 0.22 9.82
N HIS A 88 6.01 -0.53 10.57
CA HIS A 88 7.31 -1.06 10.15
C HIS A 88 7.55 -2.44 10.77
N GLU A 89 8.64 -3.12 10.41
CA GLU A 89 9.12 -4.32 11.12
C GLU A 89 9.37 -4.01 12.59
N ASP A 90 10.08 -2.90 12.86
CA ASP A 90 10.56 -2.53 14.19
C ASP A 90 9.61 -1.65 15.00
N PHE A 91 8.58 -1.05 14.38
CA PHE A 91 7.77 -0.01 15.01
C PHE A 91 6.27 -0.19 14.80
N SER A 92 5.51 0.08 15.86
CA SER A 92 4.05 0.21 15.84
C SER A 92 3.63 1.48 16.56
N VAL A 93 2.42 1.97 16.25
CA VAL A 93 1.85 3.18 16.85
C VAL A 93 0.46 2.90 17.36
N ASP A 94 0.07 3.56 18.44
CA ASP A 94 -1.32 3.73 18.80
C ASP A 94 -1.92 4.86 17.95
N LEU A 95 -2.98 4.62 17.19
CA LEU A 95 -3.55 5.67 16.36
C LEU A 95 -4.17 6.82 17.17
N ASP A 96 -4.56 6.57 18.42
CA ASP A 96 -5.23 7.56 19.26
C ASP A 96 -4.24 8.22 20.25
N ASP A 97 -3.26 7.48 20.77
CA ASP A 97 -2.34 7.98 21.81
C ASP A 97 -0.96 8.45 21.29
N THR A 98 -0.58 8.13 20.04
CA THR A 98 0.76 8.45 19.52
C THR A 98 0.83 9.90 19.05
N LYS A 99 1.89 10.62 19.44
CA LYS A 99 2.18 11.95 18.88
C LYS A 99 2.84 11.82 17.52
N PHE A 100 2.34 12.54 16.53
CA PHE A 100 2.90 12.57 15.17
C PHE A 100 3.49 13.96 14.91
N ASP A 101 4.81 14.01 14.69
CA ASP A 101 5.49 15.24 14.30
C ASP A 101 5.52 15.38 12.77
N VAL A 102 4.73 16.33 12.29
CA VAL A 102 4.66 16.73 10.87
C VAL A 102 5.27 18.11 10.63
N SER A 103 5.84 18.77 11.65
CA SER A 103 6.35 20.15 11.55
C SER A 103 7.48 20.34 10.54
N TRP A 104 8.15 19.24 10.18
CA TRP A 104 9.21 19.21 9.17
C TRP A 104 8.69 19.13 7.73
N MET A 105 7.41 18.79 7.52
CA MET A 105 6.79 18.62 6.20
C MET A 105 5.54 19.46 5.99
N ALA A 106 4.93 19.98 7.06
CA ALA A 106 3.72 20.78 7.01
C ALA A 106 3.81 21.98 7.96
N SER A 107 3.23 23.10 7.53
CA SER A 107 3.14 24.34 8.30
C SER A 107 2.00 24.34 9.35
N CYS A 108 1.11 23.34 9.29
CA CYS A 108 -0.04 23.21 10.19
C CYS A 108 0.18 22.13 11.27
N SER A 109 -0.75 22.05 12.23
CA SER A 109 -0.70 20.99 13.25
C SER A 109 -1.00 19.61 12.68
N TYR A 110 -0.58 18.54 13.38
CA TYR A 110 -0.91 17.17 12.96
C TYR A 110 -2.42 16.94 12.81
N GLU A 111 -3.25 17.48 13.70
CA GLU A 111 -4.71 17.32 13.59
C GLU A 111 -5.28 17.98 12.34
N GLN A 112 -4.80 19.17 11.98
CA GLN A 112 -5.19 19.85 10.75
C GLN A 112 -4.71 19.09 9.52
N PHE A 113 -3.46 18.65 9.51
CA PHE A 113 -2.87 17.84 8.44
C PHE A 113 -3.66 16.53 8.23
N ARG A 114 -3.95 15.83 9.33
CA ARG A 114 -4.70 14.57 9.36
C ARG A 114 -6.11 14.77 8.82
N CYS A 115 -6.82 15.78 9.31
CA CYS A 115 -8.18 16.09 8.86
C CYS A 115 -8.21 16.48 7.37
N LEU A 116 -7.29 17.33 6.92
CA LEU A 116 -7.19 17.77 5.53
C LEU A 116 -6.98 16.57 4.60
N LEU A 117 -5.94 15.77 4.83
CA LEU A 117 -5.55 14.69 3.90
C LEU A 117 -6.40 13.43 4.05
N PHE A 118 -6.74 13.03 5.27
CA PHE A 118 -7.35 11.72 5.53
C PHE A 118 -8.78 11.80 6.07
N GLY A 119 -9.21 12.98 6.55
CA GLY A 119 -10.53 13.19 7.16
C GLY A 119 -10.54 12.89 8.66
N GLU A 120 -11.64 13.25 9.32
CA GLU A 120 -11.79 13.11 10.77
C GLU A 120 -11.81 11.64 11.23
N ASP A 121 -12.42 10.76 10.43
CA ASP A 121 -12.64 9.34 10.76
C ASP A 121 -11.53 8.38 10.30
N VAL A 122 -10.31 8.87 10.06
CA VAL A 122 -9.21 8.05 9.51
C VAL A 122 -8.94 6.78 10.34
N SER A 123 -8.97 6.86 11.67
CA SER A 123 -8.74 5.70 12.55
C SER A 123 -9.81 4.62 12.33
N THR A 124 -11.08 5.03 12.18
CA THR A 124 -12.20 4.13 11.89
C THR A 124 -12.09 3.52 10.49
N GLN A 125 -11.65 4.29 9.48
CA GLN A 125 -11.43 3.76 8.13
C GLN A 125 -10.31 2.71 8.09
N ILE A 126 -9.23 2.92 8.85
CA ILE A 126 -8.17 1.91 8.99
C ILE A 126 -8.73 0.67 9.70
N GLU A 127 -9.58 0.83 10.71
CA GLU A 127 -10.21 -0.29 11.43
C GLU A 127 -11.07 -1.15 10.52
N GLU A 128 -11.91 -0.52 9.71
CA GLU A 128 -12.72 -1.19 8.70
C GLU A 128 -11.84 -1.95 7.69
N GLY A 129 -10.74 -1.34 7.23
CA GLY A 129 -9.77 -1.97 6.34
C GLY A 129 -9.10 -3.20 6.95
N VAL A 130 -8.60 -3.09 8.20
CA VAL A 130 -8.00 -4.19 8.96
C VAL A 130 -9.00 -5.34 9.12
N ASN A 131 -10.23 -5.03 9.52
CA ASN A 131 -11.29 -6.03 9.70
C ASN A 131 -11.71 -6.68 8.37
N ALA A 132 -11.77 -5.93 7.27
CA ALA A 132 -12.08 -6.45 5.95
C ALA A 132 -11.01 -7.44 5.47
N ILE A 133 -9.73 -7.08 5.59
CA ILE A 133 -8.60 -7.96 5.25
C ILE A 133 -8.58 -9.21 6.11
N TYR A 134 -8.78 -9.08 7.43
CA TYR A 134 -8.84 -10.22 8.34
C TYR A 134 -9.92 -11.22 7.93
N LYS A 135 -11.13 -10.73 7.61
CA LYS A 135 -12.27 -11.57 7.19
C LYS A 135 -12.05 -12.30 5.86
N LEU A 136 -11.23 -11.75 4.95
CA LEU A 136 -10.93 -12.41 3.68
C LEU A 136 -10.07 -13.66 3.87
N ASN A 137 -9.27 -13.70 4.95
CA ASN A 137 -8.34 -14.79 5.26
C ASN A 137 -7.56 -15.21 4.00
N LEU A 138 -6.80 -14.27 3.45
CA LEU A 138 -6.09 -14.42 2.19
C LEU A 138 -5.00 -15.49 2.32
N SER A 139 -4.91 -16.38 1.33
CA SER A 139 -3.70 -17.16 1.15
C SER A 139 -2.56 -16.26 0.71
N GLU A 140 -1.33 -16.74 0.85
CA GLU A 140 -0.13 -16.02 0.39
C GLU A 140 -0.17 -15.71 -1.11
N ILE A 141 -0.73 -16.64 -1.90
CA ILE A 141 -0.91 -16.49 -3.36
C ILE A 141 -1.97 -15.42 -3.66
N GLU A 142 -3.09 -15.43 -2.93
CA GLU A 142 -4.15 -14.42 -3.09
C GLU A 142 -3.69 -13.04 -2.67
N LEU A 143 -2.88 -12.94 -1.61
CA LEU A 143 -2.27 -11.70 -1.17
C LEU A 143 -1.29 -11.16 -2.22
N THR A 144 -0.45 -12.04 -2.77
CA THR A 144 0.45 -11.71 -3.88
C THR A 144 -0.32 -11.18 -5.08
N PHE A 145 -1.35 -11.90 -5.51
CA PHE A 145 -2.22 -11.48 -6.59
C PHE A 145 -2.85 -10.12 -6.30
N MET A 146 -3.45 -9.95 -5.11
CA MET A 146 -4.08 -8.69 -4.70
C MET A 146 -3.11 -7.51 -4.80
N MET A 147 -1.88 -7.68 -4.30
CA MET A 147 -0.84 -6.64 -4.32
C MET A 147 -0.38 -6.33 -5.74
N SER A 148 0.00 -7.33 -6.53
CA SER A 148 0.45 -7.14 -7.91
C SER A 148 -0.65 -6.53 -8.78
N GLN A 149 -1.87 -7.03 -8.64
CA GLN A 149 -3.04 -6.55 -9.37
C GLN A 149 -3.27 -5.07 -9.07
N LEU A 150 -3.26 -4.68 -7.78
CA LEU A 150 -3.44 -3.28 -7.38
C LEU A 150 -2.36 -2.37 -7.98
N CYS A 151 -1.10 -2.77 -7.87
CA CYS A 151 0.04 -1.99 -8.34
C CYS A 151 -0.03 -1.72 -9.85
N PHE A 152 -0.19 -2.76 -10.67
CA PHE A 152 -0.16 -2.58 -12.13
C PHE A 152 -1.46 -1.97 -12.67
N GLU A 153 -2.62 -2.24 -12.06
CA GLU A 153 -3.87 -1.55 -12.43
C GLU A 153 -3.77 -0.04 -12.14
N TYR A 154 -3.16 0.31 -11.00
CA TYR A 154 -2.91 1.69 -10.66
C TYR A 154 -1.95 2.36 -11.64
N ALA A 155 -0.82 1.69 -11.93
CA ALA A 155 0.19 2.22 -12.85
C ALA A 155 -0.34 2.39 -14.27
N SER A 156 -1.12 1.42 -14.77
CA SER A 156 -1.80 1.50 -16.08
C SER A 156 -2.67 2.76 -16.16
N LYS A 157 -3.55 2.98 -15.18
CA LYS A 157 -4.41 4.18 -15.13
C LYS A 157 -3.62 5.48 -15.02
N ARG A 158 -2.51 5.47 -14.29
CA ARG A 158 -1.67 6.65 -14.09
C ARG A 158 -0.93 7.07 -15.37
N PHE A 159 -0.55 6.11 -16.20
CA PHE A 159 0.24 6.34 -17.41
C PHE A 159 -0.57 6.08 -18.69
N LEU A 160 -1.88 6.26 -18.64
CA LEU A 160 -2.78 6.01 -19.76
C LEU A 160 -2.29 6.69 -21.05
N GLY A 161 -2.20 5.93 -22.14
CA GLY A 161 -1.74 6.41 -23.44
C GLY A 161 -0.23 6.41 -23.65
N ILE A 162 0.54 5.85 -22.70
CA ILE A 162 2.00 5.66 -22.81
C ILE A 162 2.29 4.15 -22.80
N GLU A 163 3.39 3.74 -23.42
CA GLU A 163 3.84 2.35 -23.53
C GLU A 163 3.81 1.57 -22.20
N ILE A 164 4.16 2.22 -21.08
CA ILE A 164 4.15 1.58 -19.76
C ILE A 164 2.74 1.14 -19.31
N ALA A 165 1.67 1.80 -19.78
CA ALA A 165 0.30 1.35 -19.49
C ALA A 165 -0.02 0.03 -20.21
N GLU A 166 0.41 -0.13 -21.46
CA GLU A 166 0.25 -1.39 -22.22
C GLU A 166 1.04 -2.52 -21.56
N VAL A 167 2.24 -2.23 -21.04
CA VAL A 167 3.03 -3.18 -20.25
C VAL A 167 2.28 -3.60 -18.99
N CYS A 168 1.71 -2.65 -18.25
CA CYS A 168 0.93 -2.94 -17.04
C CYS A 168 -0.33 -3.77 -17.36
N GLU A 169 -1.01 -3.50 -18.48
CA GLU A 169 -2.15 -4.31 -18.95
C GLU A 169 -1.75 -5.75 -19.29
N LYS A 170 -0.60 -5.94 -19.96
CA LYS A 170 -0.04 -7.28 -20.17
C LYS A 170 0.22 -7.99 -18.85
N PHE A 171 0.77 -7.28 -17.86
CA PHE A 171 1.00 -7.84 -16.52
C PHE A 171 -0.30 -8.22 -15.82
N GLN A 172 -1.37 -7.43 -15.96
CA GLN A 172 -2.71 -7.82 -15.46
C GLN A 172 -3.19 -9.12 -16.10
N GLY A 173 -2.95 -9.31 -17.40
CA GLY A 173 -3.30 -10.55 -18.12
C GLY A 173 -2.57 -11.77 -17.56
N ILE A 174 -1.26 -11.65 -17.33
CA ILE A 174 -0.44 -12.73 -16.71
C ILE A 174 -0.99 -13.08 -15.32
N LEU A 175 -1.25 -12.07 -14.48
CA LEU A 175 -1.78 -12.29 -13.13
C LEU A 175 -3.18 -12.95 -13.15
N ALA A 176 -4.02 -12.61 -14.13
CA ALA A 176 -5.34 -13.20 -14.28
C ALA A 176 -5.27 -14.69 -14.67
N GLU A 177 -4.33 -15.06 -15.55
CA GLU A 177 -4.08 -16.46 -15.90
C GLU A 177 -3.50 -17.23 -14.72
N ASP A 178 -2.49 -16.69 -14.04
CA ASP A 178 -1.84 -17.34 -12.89
C ASP A 178 -2.83 -17.63 -11.75
N ILE A 179 -3.70 -16.65 -11.43
CA ILE A 179 -4.69 -16.84 -10.37
C ILE A 179 -5.82 -17.79 -10.81
N HIS A 180 -6.18 -17.80 -12.09
CA HIS A 180 -7.13 -18.77 -12.64
C HIS A 180 -6.58 -20.18 -12.55
N GLU A 181 -5.33 -20.38 -12.97
CA GLU A 181 -4.61 -21.64 -12.85
C GLU A 181 -4.54 -22.12 -11.39
N TYR A 182 -4.22 -21.22 -10.45
CA TYR A 182 -4.17 -21.53 -9.03
C TYR A 182 -5.48 -22.12 -8.48
N TYR A 183 -6.64 -21.58 -8.87
CA TYR A 183 -7.93 -22.10 -8.40
C TYR A 183 -8.40 -23.36 -9.14
N THR A 184 -7.88 -23.63 -10.34
CA THR A 184 -8.34 -24.71 -11.22
C THR A 184 -7.47 -25.96 -11.21
N LYS A 185 -6.14 -25.83 -11.06
CA LYS A 185 -5.19 -26.97 -11.05
C LYS A 185 -5.02 -27.60 -9.67
N ASP A 186 -5.01 -26.80 -8.60
CA ASP A 186 -4.93 -27.32 -7.24
C ASP A 186 -6.32 -27.76 -6.77
N SER A 187 -6.38 -28.95 -6.16
CA SER A 187 -7.52 -29.69 -5.54
C SER A 187 -8.61 -28.93 -4.75
N ARG A 188 -8.65 -27.61 -4.77
CA ARG A 188 -9.70 -26.74 -4.22
C ARG A 188 -11.01 -26.83 -4.99
N ASN A 189 -10.95 -27.04 -6.32
CA ASN A 189 -12.11 -27.11 -7.24
C ASN A 189 -13.26 -26.18 -6.78
N ASP A 190 -12.89 -24.93 -6.47
CA ASP A 190 -13.80 -24.00 -5.81
C ASP A 190 -14.64 -23.34 -6.89
N ASN A 191 -15.80 -23.93 -7.17
CA ASN A 191 -16.75 -23.45 -8.18
C ASN A 191 -17.16 -21.98 -7.98
N ASN A 192 -16.84 -21.35 -6.83
CA ASN A 192 -17.14 -19.96 -6.54
C ASN A 192 -15.88 -19.07 -6.34
N TYR A 193 -14.71 -19.45 -6.88
CA TYR A 193 -13.50 -18.62 -6.78
C TYR A 193 -13.69 -17.23 -7.41
N ALA A 194 -14.54 -17.10 -8.44
CA ALA A 194 -14.89 -15.81 -9.04
C ALA A 194 -15.52 -14.84 -8.00
N GLY A 195 -16.41 -15.34 -7.14
CA GLY A 195 -16.99 -14.56 -6.05
C GLY A 195 -15.95 -14.19 -4.99
N ARG A 196 -14.95 -15.05 -4.76
CA ARG A 196 -13.82 -14.75 -3.87
C ARG A 196 -12.92 -13.65 -4.45
N LEU A 197 -12.54 -13.76 -5.73
CA LEU A 197 -11.77 -12.75 -6.45
C LEU A 197 -12.48 -11.41 -6.49
N ALA A 198 -13.80 -11.38 -6.71
CA ALA A 198 -14.59 -10.16 -6.68
C ALA A 198 -14.47 -9.42 -5.33
N LYS A 199 -14.44 -10.15 -4.20
CA LYS A 199 -14.24 -9.55 -2.87
C LYS A 199 -12.83 -8.98 -2.71
N ILE A 200 -11.81 -9.69 -3.19
CA ILE A 200 -10.41 -9.22 -3.18
C ILE A 200 -10.27 -7.92 -4.00
N LEU A 201 -10.76 -7.94 -5.23
CA LEU A 201 -10.72 -6.80 -6.14
C LEU A 201 -11.51 -5.60 -5.62
N ARG A 202 -12.61 -5.83 -4.87
CA ARG A 202 -13.35 -4.75 -4.21
C ARG A 202 -12.48 -3.96 -3.25
N VAL A 203 -11.63 -4.64 -2.46
CA VAL A 203 -10.69 -3.96 -1.56
C VAL A 203 -9.68 -3.13 -2.36
N ASN A 204 -9.13 -3.68 -3.45
CA ASN A 204 -8.23 -2.93 -4.34
C ASN A 204 -8.88 -1.67 -4.91
N GLN A 205 -10.16 -1.75 -5.32
CA GLN A 205 -10.90 -0.60 -5.82
C GLN A 205 -11.09 0.49 -4.74
N GLU A 206 -11.35 0.11 -3.49
CA GLU A 206 -11.41 1.07 -2.38
C GLU A 206 -10.06 1.76 -2.18
N ILE A 207 -8.95 1.01 -2.17
CA ILE A 207 -7.61 1.57 -2.02
C ILE A 207 -7.30 2.56 -3.15
N GLN A 208 -7.65 2.25 -4.40
CA GLN A 208 -7.48 3.20 -5.52
C GLN A 208 -8.33 4.46 -5.38
N ARG A 209 -9.52 4.38 -4.79
CA ARG A 209 -10.33 5.57 -4.50
C ARG A 209 -9.69 6.42 -3.41
N ILE A 210 -9.15 5.80 -2.36
CA ILE A 210 -8.42 6.49 -1.29
C ILE A 210 -7.20 7.21 -1.86
N ILE A 211 -6.39 6.55 -2.69
CA ILE A 211 -5.21 7.17 -3.33
C ILE A 211 -5.60 8.37 -4.20
N ARG A 212 -6.66 8.25 -5.01
CA ARG A 212 -7.14 9.38 -5.84
C ARG A 212 -7.61 10.57 -5.01
N ARG A 213 -8.42 10.33 -3.97
CA ARG A 213 -8.86 11.39 -3.05
C ARG A 213 -7.69 12.05 -2.33
N LEU A 214 -6.69 11.26 -1.95
CA LEU A 214 -5.47 11.75 -1.32
C LEU A 214 -4.69 12.65 -2.28
N ARG A 215 -4.53 12.26 -3.55
CA ARG A 215 -3.90 13.10 -4.59
C ARG A 215 -4.56 14.47 -4.69
N ASP A 216 -5.89 14.51 -4.79
CA ASP A 216 -6.64 15.77 -4.92
C ASP A 216 -6.41 16.67 -3.71
N LYS A 217 -6.46 16.10 -2.50
CA LYS A 217 -6.23 16.83 -1.25
C LYS A 217 -4.79 17.29 -1.08
N THR A 218 -3.81 16.46 -1.46
CA THR A 218 -2.39 16.81 -1.46
C THR A 218 -2.13 17.94 -2.45
N HIS A 219 -2.78 17.95 -3.62
CA HIS A 219 -2.68 19.05 -4.56
C HIS A 219 -3.16 20.37 -3.94
N VAL A 220 -4.34 20.37 -3.31
CA VAL A 220 -4.86 21.55 -2.58
C VAL A 220 -3.91 21.99 -1.46
N ALA A 221 -3.38 21.06 -0.68
CA ALA A 221 -2.44 21.35 0.40
C ALA A 221 -1.15 22.01 -0.11
N ARG A 222 -0.64 21.59 -1.28
CA ARG A 222 0.51 22.25 -1.92
C ARG A 222 0.16 23.64 -2.45
N THR A 223 -1.00 23.81 -3.07
CA THR A 223 -1.45 25.12 -3.59
C THR A 223 -1.62 26.18 -2.50
N LEU A 224 -1.95 25.75 -1.27
CA LEU A 224 -2.11 26.63 -0.11
C LEU A 224 -0.85 26.75 0.75
N ASP A 225 0.31 26.29 0.25
CA ASP A 225 1.60 26.30 0.97
C ASP A 225 1.52 25.62 2.36
N ILE A 226 0.66 24.61 2.50
CA ILE A 226 0.53 23.83 3.73
C ILE A 226 1.66 22.80 3.82
N LEU A 227 2.00 22.15 2.69
CA LEU A 227 3.14 21.23 2.60
C LEU A 227 4.41 22.02 2.28
N THR A 228 5.41 21.91 3.15
CA THR A 228 6.64 22.72 3.10
C THR A 228 7.88 21.92 2.67
N VAL A 229 7.72 20.63 2.40
CA VAL A 229 8.82 19.75 1.99
C VAL A 229 8.94 19.69 0.47
N ASP A 230 10.14 19.92 -0.03
CA ASP A 230 10.50 19.71 -1.42
C ASP A 230 11.27 18.40 -1.60
N PHE A 231 10.93 17.67 -2.65
CA PHE A 231 11.56 16.40 -3.00
C PHE A 231 12.37 16.56 -4.29
N SER A 232 13.51 15.87 -4.38
CA SER A 232 14.28 15.81 -5.64
C SER A 232 13.50 15.15 -6.79
N HIS A 233 12.59 14.24 -6.46
CA HIS A 233 11.70 13.53 -7.41
C HIS A 233 10.24 13.69 -6.96
N PRO A 234 9.62 14.88 -7.13
CA PRO A 234 8.26 15.16 -6.64
C PRO A 234 7.20 14.21 -7.21
N GLU A 235 7.43 13.71 -8.43
CA GLU A 235 6.55 12.80 -9.15
C GLU A 235 6.31 11.48 -8.41
N MET A 236 7.28 11.05 -7.60
CA MET A 236 7.26 9.83 -6.79
C MET A 236 6.36 9.95 -5.54
N PHE A 237 6.14 11.18 -5.05
CA PHE A 237 5.38 11.47 -3.83
C PHE A 237 3.97 12.05 -4.10
N MET A 238 3.58 12.21 -5.36
CA MET A 238 2.27 12.80 -5.71
C MET A 238 1.07 12.06 -5.10
N ASP A 239 1.23 10.78 -4.77
CA ASP A 239 0.17 9.87 -4.35
C ASP A 239 0.40 9.24 -2.96
N SER A 240 1.53 9.57 -2.33
CA SER A 240 1.89 9.06 -1.01
C SER A 240 1.24 9.83 0.14
N GLY A 241 0.72 11.04 -0.13
CA GLY A 241 0.18 11.94 0.89
C GLY A 241 1.25 12.71 1.65
N CYS A 242 2.40 12.98 0.99
CA CYS A 242 3.58 13.60 1.57
C CYS A 242 4.05 14.80 0.73
#